data_AF-A0A960JIS0-F1
#
_entry.id   AF-A0A960JIS0-F1
#
_cell.length_a   1.000
_cell.length_b   1.000
_cell.length_c   1.000
_cell.angle_alpha   90.00
_cell.angle_beta   90.00
_cell.angle_gamma   90.00
#
_symmetry.space_group_name_H-M   'P 1'
#
loop_
_entity.id
_entity.type
_entity.pdbx_description
1 polymer ?
#
loop_
_entity_poly.entity_id
_entity_poly.type
_entity_poly.pdbx_seq_one_letter_code
_entity_poly.pdbx_strand_id
1 'polypeptide(L)'
;MLTKLYLGFAVIAVAVMGTLTLISYNWLQSIGDPAAVVENYKYYAGISWTALWLLFVALVVFSNIVFWKSGRSWTLWVSLLFFVIFIIAQTFWLDRAFFDFQKAANLTEKNLFLKPFLGGTVSILGAIGIFLDQFIVSRLREKLNPKEEDEPAETEENE
;
A
#
# COMPACT_ATOMS: atom_id res chain seq x y z
N MET A 1 7.27 0.45 -21.36
CA MET A 1 8.34 0.95 -20.45
C MET A 1 7.80 1.40 -19.10
N LEU A 2 6.70 2.17 -19.03
CA LEU A 2 6.11 2.68 -17.78
C LEU A 2 5.88 1.61 -16.69
N THR A 3 5.38 0.42 -17.07
CA THR A 3 5.16 -0.69 -16.13
C THR A 3 6.45 -1.20 -15.47
N LYS A 4 7.58 -1.23 -16.22
CA LYS A 4 8.88 -1.64 -15.66
C LYS A 4 9.39 -0.59 -14.66
N LEU A 5 9.19 0.70 -14.98
CA LEU A 5 9.54 1.80 -14.10
C LEU A 5 8.72 1.76 -12.80
N TYR A 6 7.41 1.52 -12.91
CA TYR A 6 6.53 1.30 -11.76
C TYR A 6 7.01 0.15 -10.88
N LEU A 7 7.33 -1.01 -11.46
CA LEU A 7 7.84 -2.16 -10.71
C LEU A 7 9.15 -1.84 -10.00
N GLY A 8 10.09 -1.14 -10.66
CA GLY A 8 11.33 -0.69 -10.02
C GLY A 8 11.06 0.22 -8.83
N PHE A 9 10.14 1.17 -8.97
CA PHE A 9 9.75 2.06 -7.88
C PHE A 9 9.04 1.32 -6.73
N ALA A 10 8.16 0.36 -7.04
CA ALA A 10 7.49 -0.47 -6.04
C ALA A 10 8.49 -1.32 -5.23
N VAL A 11 9.51 -1.89 -5.88
CA VAL A 11 10.57 -2.64 -5.19
C VAL A 11 11.35 -1.73 -4.25
N ILE A 12 11.70 -0.52 -4.68
CA ILE A 12 12.37 0.47 -3.83
C ILE A 12 11.48 0.84 -2.63
N ALA A 13 10.19 1.07 -2.85
CA ALA A 13 9.25 1.39 -1.79
C ALA A 13 9.16 0.25 -0.75
N VAL A 14 9.10 -1.01 -1.20
CA VAL A 14 9.13 -2.20 -0.33
C VAL A 14 10.45 -2.29 0.44
N ALA A 15 11.58 -2.05 -0.21
CA ALA A 15 12.89 -2.09 0.44
C ALA A 15 13.03 -1.01 1.52
N VAL A 16 12.59 0.22 1.23
CA VAL A 16 12.59 1.33 2.20
C VAL A 16 11.70 1.00 3.39
N MET A 17 10.45 0.60 3.14
CA MET A 17 9.52 0.26 4.23
C MET A 17 9.96 -0.96 5.03
N GLY A 18 10.48 -2.00 4.38
CA GLY A 18 11.04 -3.17 5.03
C GLY A 18 12.20 -2.79 5.94
N THR A 19 13.12 -1.95 5.45
CA THR A 19 14.28 -1.48 6.24
C THR A 19 13.83 -0.68 7.46
N LEU A 20 12.90 0.28 7.31
CA LEU A 20 12.39 1.08 8.44
C LEU A 20 11.66 0.23 9.47
N THR A 21 10.89 -0.77 9.02
CA THR A 21 10.19 -1.73 9.88
C THR A 21 11.20 -2.55 10.68
N LEU A 22 12.25 -3.07 10.02
CA LEU A 22 13.30 -3.85 10.68
C LEU A 22 14.13 -3.02 11.66
N ILE A 23 14.51 -1.78 11.32
CA ILE A 23 15.22 -0.88 12.24
C ILE A 23 14.38 -0.65 13.50
N SER A 24 13.08 -0.37 13.33
CA SER A 24 12.18 -0.15 14.46
C SER A 24 12.06 -1.39 15.35
N TYR A 25 11.96 -2.58 14.74
CA TYR A 25 11.93 -3.85 15.49
C TYR A 25 13.24 -4.14 16.21
N ASN A 26 14.39 -3.91 15.57
CA ASN A 26 15.70 -4.17 16.15
C ASN A 26 15.98 -3.30 17.38
N TRP A 27 15.44 -2.07 17.43
CA TRP A 27 15.51 -1.25 18.63
C TRP A 27 14.85 -1.90 19.84
N LEU A 28 13.70 -2.56 19.65
CA LEU A 28 13.00 -3.28 20.73
C LEU A 28 13.80 -4.47 21.28
N GLN A 29 14.71 -5.02 20.48
CA GLN A 29 15.59 -6.12 20.87
C GLN A 29 16.94 -5.63 21.42
N SER A 30 17.20 -4.32 21.41
CA SER A 30 18.49 -3.79 21.85
C SER A 30 18.65 -3.89 23.37
N ILE A 31 19.85 -4.25 23.81
CA ILE A 31 20.22 -4.32 25.22
C ILE A 31 20.60 -2.89 25.65
N GLY A 32 19.64 -2.14 26.19
CA GLY A 32 19.82 -0.76 26.61
C GLY A 32 18.81 -0.33 27.67
N ASP A 33 18.93 0.92 28.13
CA ASP A 33 17.94 1.52 29.04
C ASP A 33 16.54 1.51 28.39
N PRO A 34 15.52 0.91 29.03
CA PRO A 34 14.17 0.83 28.48
C PRO A 34 13.59 2.18 28.06
N ALA A 35 13.94 3.27 28.73
CA ALA A 35 13.48 4.61 28.33
C ALA A 35 14.04 5.03 26.96
N ALA A 36 15.33 4.83 26.73
CA ALA A 36 16.00 5.13 25.46
C ALA A 36 15.50 4.22 24.32
N VAL A 37 15.22 2.94 24.61
CA VAL A 37 14.63 2.01 23.62
C VAL A 37 13.26 2.49 23.16
N VAL A 38 12.42 2.92 24.09
CA VAL A 38 11.06 3.43 23.79
C VAL A 38 11.11 4.71 22.97
N GLU A 39 12.02 5.64 23.31
CA GLU A 39 12.17 6.89 22.58
C GLU A 39 12.60 6.65 21.12
N ASN A 40 13.64 5.84 20.91
CA ASN A 40 14.13 5.51 19.58
C ASN A 40 13.09 4.73 18.78
N TYR A 41 12.40 3.75 19.39
CA TYR A 41 11.30 3.04 18.73
C TYR A 41 10.23 4.02 18.24
N LYS A 42 9.76 4.93 19.10
CA LYS A 42 8.72 5.90 18.72
C LYS A 42 9.16 6.81 17.58
N TYR A 43 10.43 7.22 17.58
CA TYR A 43 11.01 8.05 16.52
C TYR A 43 10.99 7.30 15.17
N TYR A 44 11.58 6.11 15.10
CA TYR A 44 11.63 5.33 13.86
C TYR A 44 10.27 4.80 13.41
N ALA A 45 9.39 4.41 14.34
CA ALA A 45 8.01 4.04 14.03
C ALA A 45 7.22 5.23 13.46
N GLY A 46 7.43 6.45 13.97
CA GLY A 46 6.86 7.67 13.43
C GLY A 46 7.33 7.96 12.00
N ILE A 47 8.64 7.84 11.75
CA ILE A 47 9.21 7.99 10.39
C ILE A 47 8.64 6.94 9.45
N SER A 48 8.58 5.67 9.88
CA SER A 48 8.01 4.56 9.10
C SER A 48 6.55 4.81 8.74
N TRP A 49 5.75 5.35 9.67
CA TRP A 49 4.37 5.73 9.40
C TRP A 49 4.27 6.82 8.33
N THR A 50 5.03 7.91 8.46
CA THR A 50 5.02 8.99 7.47
C THR A 50 5.53 8.52 6.09
N ALA A 51 6.59 7.70 6.07
CA ALA A 51 7.15 7.15 4.85
C ALA A 51 6.16 6.23 4.12
N LEU A 52 5.39 5.40 4.85
CA LEU A 52 4.36 4.54 4.29
C LEU A 52 3.35 5.35 3.47
N TRP A 53 2.87 6.45 4.05
CA TRP A 53 1.90 7.33 3.39
C TRP A 53 2.48 8.02 2.17
N LEU A 54 3.69 8.58 2.27
CA LEU A 54 4.34 9.26 1.15
C LEU A 54 4.60 8.29 -0.02
N LEU A 55 5.12 7.09 0.29
CA LEU A 55 5.38 6.06 -0.72
C LEU A 55 4.08 5.54 -1.33
N PHE A 56 3.03 5.36 -0.53
CA PHE A 56 1.72 4.96 -1.03
C PHE A 56 1.12 5.99 -1.98
N VAL A 57 1.13 7.28 -1.61
CA VAL A 57 0.65 8.35 -2.50
C VAL A 57 1.45 8.39 -3.79
N ALA A 58 2.78 8.32 -3.71
CA ALA A 58 3.64 8.29 -4.90
C ALA A 58 3.33 7.09 -5.80
N LEU A 59 3.16 5.90 -5.22
CA LEU A 59 2.79 4.68 -5.94
C LEU A 59 1.41 4.81 -6.59
N VAL A 60 0.41 5.36 -5.91
CA VAL A 60 -0.93 5.57 -6.45
C VAL A 60 -0.91 6.56 -7.62
N VAL A 61 -0.18 7.68 -7.51
CA VAL A 61 -0.03 8.64 -8.62
C VAL A 61 0.61 7.96 -9.82
N PHE A 62 1.68 7.18 -9.61
CA PHE A 62 2.35 6.46 -10.69
C PHE A 62 1.46 5.38 -11.33
N SER A 63 0.71 4.64 -10.50
CA SER A 63 -0.27 3.65 -10.97
C SER A 63 -1.38 4.29 -11.79
N ASN A 64 -1.87 5.47 -11.41
CA ASN A 64 -2.85 6.22 -12.19
C ASN A 64 -2.28 6.59 -13.57
N ILE A 65 -1.04 7.09 -13.65
CA ILE A 65 -0.39 7.39 -14.94
C ILE A 65 -0.31 6.14 -15.82
N VAL A 66 0.08 5.00 -15.24
CA VAL A 66 0.13 3.70 -15.95
C VAL A 66 -1.27 3.27 -16.40
N PHE A 67 -2.28 3.41 -15.54
CA PHE A 67 -3.64 3.00 -15.81
C PHE A 67 -4.24 3.79 -16.97
N TRP A 68 -4.12 5.12 -16.96
CA TRP A 68 -4.61 5.98 -18.03
C TRP A 68 -3.94 5.70 -19.38
N LYS A 69 -2.62 5.45 -19.39
CA LYS A 69 -1.87 5.19 -20.63
C LYS A 69 -2.06 3.77 -21.15
N SER A 70 -2.03 2.75 -20.29
CA SER A 70 -2.03 1.34 -20.70
C SER A 70 -3.36 0.61 -20.53
N GLY A 71 -4.32 1.17 -19.79
CA GLY A 71 -5.59 0.53 -19.41
C GLY A 71 -5.44 -0.56 -18.35
N ARG A 72 -4.24 -0.77 -17.79
CA ARG A 72 -3.94 -1.85 -16.86
C ARG A 72 -4.11 -1.39 -15.41
N SER A 73 -5.22 -1.78 -14.78
CA SER A 73 -5.59 -1.40 -13.41
C SER A 73 -4.80 -2.13 -12.32
N TRP A 74 -4.11 -3.24 -12.65
CA TRP A 74 -3.39 -4.05 -11.65
C TRP A 74 -2.37 -3.25 -10.84
N THR A 75 -1.79 -2.19 -11.41
CA THR A 75 -0.84 -1.32 -10.70
C THR A 75 -1.49 -0.55 -9.55
N LEU A 76 -2.78 -0.20 -9.65
CA LEU A 76 -3.50 0.41 -8.54
C LEU A 76 -3.69 -0.58 -7.40
N TRP A 77 -4.05 -1.83 -7.73
CA TRP A 77 -4.20 -2.92 -6.77
C TRP A 77 -2.89 -3.27 -6.07
N VAL A 78 -1.75 -3.26 -6.77
CA VAL A 78 -0.44 -3.50 -6.16
C VAL A 78 -0.04 -2.37 -5.20
N SER A 79 -0.34 -1.11 -5.53
CA SER A 79 -0.12 0.01 -4.61
C SER A 79 -0.98 -0.12 -3.34
N LEU A 80 -2.23 -0.55 -3.48
CA LEU A 80 -3.10 -0.85 -2.33
C LEU A 80 -2.57 -2.02 -1.51
N LEU A 81 -2.16 -3.11 -2.15
CA LEU A 81 -1.61 -4.28 -1.50
C LEU A 81 -0.35 -3.93 -0.68
N PHE A 82 0.55 -3.14 -1.26
CA PHE A 82 1.72 -2.59 -0.56
C PHE A 82 1.31 -1.89 0.73
N PHE A 83 0.32 -0.98 0.65
CA PHE A 83 -0.15 -0.24 1.81
C PHE A 83 -0.74 -1.17 2.88
N VAL A 84 -1.64 -2.09 2.47
CA VAL A 84 -2.30 -3.04 3.38
C VAL A 84 -1.27 -3.92 4.10
N ILE A 85 -0.30 -4.48 3.37
CA ILE A 85 0.74 -5.35 3.96
C ILE A 85 1.53 -4.59 5.03
N PHE A 86 1.97 -3.36 4.75
CA PHE A 86 2.76 -2.60 5.73
C PHE A 86 1.92 -2.03 6.88
N ILE A 87 0.63 -1.72 6.67
CA ILE A 87 -0.30 -1.42 7.77
C ILE A 87 -0.43 -2.62 8.71
N ILE A 88 -0.62 -3.82 8.16
CA ILE A 88 -0.72 -5.05 8.95
C ILE A 88 0.58 -5.31 9.70
N ALA A 89 1.73 -5.20 9.02
CA ALA A 89 3.04 -5.38 9.64
C ALA A 89 3.28 -4.37 10.78
N GLN A 90 2.99 -3.09 10.58
CA GLN A 90 3.17 -2.09 11.64
C GLN A 90 2.22 -2.34 12.83
N THR A 91 0.98 -2.71 12.55
CA THR A 91 -0.06 -2.78 13.58
C THR A 91 -0.05 -4.09 14.36
N PHE A 92 0.03 -5.23 13.66
CA PHE A 92 -0.09 -6.55 14.28
C PHE A 92 1.25 -7.14 14.67
N TRP A 93 2.34 -6.72 14.02
CA TRP A 93 3.67 -7.23 14.32
C TRP A 93 4.48 -6.22 15.14
N LEU A 94 4.65 -4.99 14.65
CA LEU A 94 5.51 -3.99 15.30
C LEU A 94 4.89 -3.44 16.61
N ASP A 95 3.65 -2.95 16.56
CA ASP A 95 2.98 -2.41 17.75
C ASP A 95 2.72 -3.48 18.81
N ARG A 96 2.49 -4.73 18.39
CA ARG A 96 2.41 -5.88 19.31
C ARG A 96 3.74 -6.15 20.00
N ALA A 97 4.85 -6.18 19.26
CA ALA A 97 6.18 -6.35 19.84
C ALA A 97 6.52 -5.21 20.82
N PHE A 98 6.12 -3.97 20.50
CA PHE A 98 6.27 -2.83 21.41
C PHE A 98 5.46 -2.98 22.69
N PHE A 99 4.22 -3.46 22.58
CA PHE A 99 3.38 -3.73 23.76
C PHE A 99 3.99 -4.80 24.66
N ASP A 100 4.46 -5.91 24.08
CA ASP A 100 5.11 -6.98 24.83
C ASP A 100 6.38 -6.46 25.53
N PHE A 101 7.16 -5.58 24.87
CA PHE A 101 8.31 -4.90 25.47
C PHE A 101 7.90 -4.00 26.64
N GLN A 102 6.89 -3.14 26.47
CA GLN A 102 6.43 -2.24 27.54
C GLN A 102 5.95 -3.03 28.76
N LYS A 103 5.23 -4.13 28.54
CA LYS A 103 4.76 -5.02 29.60
C LYS A 103 5.92 -5.69 30.33
N ALA A 104 6.93 -6.18 29.61
CA ALA A 104 8.13 -6.78 30.21
C ALA A 104 8.95 -5.76 31.02
N ALA A 105 8.97 -4.50 30.60
CA ALA A 105 9.69 -3.41 31.25
C ALA A 105 8.88 -2.66 32.34
N ASN A 106 7.66 -3.11 32.68
CA ASN A 106 6.74 -2.45 33.62
C ASN A 106 6.42 -0.98 33.27
N LEU A 107 6.33 -0.64 31.98
CA LEU A 107 6.02 0.70 31.50
C LEU A 107 4.51 0.85 31.21
N THR A 108 3.99 2.09 31.30
CA THR A 108 2.57 2.38 31.05
C THR A 108 2.14 1.95 29.64
N GLU A 109 1.11 1.11 29.59
CA GLU A 109 0.54 0.56 28.36
C GLU A 109 -0.14 1.67 27.53
N LYS A 110 0.13 1.69 26.22
CA LYS A 110 -0.58 2.58 25.27
C LYS A 110 -1.77 1.88 24.64
N ASN A 111 -2.82 2.66 24.34
CA ASN A 111 -3.96 2.22 23.53
C ASN A 111 -3.51 1.82 22.11
N LEU A 112 -3.67 0.54 21.77
CA LEU A 112 -3.28 -0.06 20.49
C LEU A 112 -4.23 0.21 19.31
N PHE A 113 -5.41 0.79 19.56
CA PHE A 113 -6.55 0.66 18.63
C PHE A 113 -6.64 1.71 17.52
N LEU A 114 -5.97 2.85 17.62
CA LEU A 114 -6.19 3.97 16.70
C LEU A 114 -5.61 3.74 15.29
N LYS A 115 -4.37 3.23 15.20
CA LYS A 115 -3.69 2.93 13.94
C LYS A 115 -4.38 1.83 13.10
N PRO A 116 -4.78 0.67 13.68
CA PRO A 116 -5.51 -0.36 12.92
C PRO A 116 -6.80 0.18 12.30
N PHE A 117 -7.55 0.98 13.06
CA PHE A 117 -8.82 1.51 12.61
C PHE A 117 -8.64 2.46 11.42
N LEU A 118 -7.74 3.44 11.55
CA LEU A 118 -7.39 4.38 10.47
C LEU A 118 -6.87 3.64 9.22
N GLY A 119 -5.93 2.72 9.40
CA GLY A 119 -5.35 1.94 8.29
C GLY A 119 -6.41 1.07 7.59
N GLY A 120 -7.29 0.43 8.35
CA GLY A 120 -8.40 -0.38 7.84
C GLY A 120 -9.41 0.45 7.04
N THR A 121 -9.89 1.56 7.59
CA THR A 121 -10.84 2.45 6.91
C THR A 121 -10.28 2.96 5.59
N VAL A 122 -9.01 3.40 5.59
CA VAL A 122 -8.35 3.89 4.37
C VAL A 122 -8.20 2.78 3.33
N SER A 123 -7.87 1.56 3.76
CA SER A 123 -7.73 0.42 2.84
C SER A 123 -9.06 0.09 2.15
N ILE A 124 -10.18 0.14 2.89
CA ILE A 124 -11.52 -0.07 2.35
C ILE A 124 -11.89 1.05 1.37
N LEU A 125 -11.72 2.31 1.78
CA LEU A 125 -12.02 3.47 0.91
C LEU A 125 -11.14 3.47 -0.35
N GLY A 126 -9.87 3.08 -0.22
CA GLY A 126 -8.94 2.93 -1.34
C GLY A 126 -9.38 1.85 -2.32
N ALA A 127 -9.82 0.69 -1.84
CA ALA A 127 -10.35 -0.38 -2.68
C ALA A 127 -11.60 0.07 -3.46
N ILE A 128 -12.53 0.76 -2.79
CA ILE A 128 -13.72 1.34 -3.43
C ILE A 128 -13.32 2.37 -4.49
N GLY A 129 -12.38 3.27 -4.17
CA GLY A 129 -11.88 4.28 -5.10
C GLY A 129 -11.26 3.67 -6.36
N ILE A 130 -10.42 2.62 -6.20
CA ILE A 130 -9.82 1.91 -7.34
C ILE A 130 -10.90 1.25 -8.20
N PHE A 131 -11.92 0.64 -7.59
CA PHE A 131 -13.00 0.02 -8.33
C PHE A 131 -13.80 1.03 -9.16
N LEU A 132 -14.12 2.19 -8.56
CA LEU A 132 -14.81 3.29 -9.25
C LEU A 132 -13.96 3.88 -10.38
N ASP A 133 -12.67 4.13 -10.15
CA ASP A 133 -11.76 4.64 -11.18
C ASP A 133 -11.64 3.65 -12.34
N GLN A 134 -11.52 2.36 -12.04
CA GLN A 134 -11.48 1.31 -13.04
C GLN A 134 -12.75 1.26 -13.90
N PHE A 135 -13.93 1.41 -13.28
CA PHE A 135 -15.21 1.48 -13.97
C PHE A 135 -15.35 2.74 -14.85
N ILE A 136 -14.95 3.91 -14.35
CA ILE A 136 -15.08 5.18 -15.08
C ILE A 136 -14.15 5.20 -16.30
N VAL A 137 -12.87 4.84 -16.10
CA VAL A 137 -11.87 4.90 -17.17
C VAL A 137 -12.13 3.85 -18.25
N SER A 138 -12.61 2.65 -17.88
CA SER A 138 -13.01 1.64 -18.88
C SER A 138 -14.16 2.13 -19.75
N ARG A 139 -15.23 2.67 -19.14
CA ARG A 139 -16.36 3.29 -19.86
C ARG A 139 -15.95 4.46 -20.75
N LEU A 140 -15.06 5.33 -20.27
CA LEU A 140 -14.56 6.46 -21.04
C LEU A 140 -13.75 6.01 -22.26
N ARG A 141 -12.89 4.99 -22.10
CA ARG A 141 -12.12 4.42 -23.21
C ARG A 141 -13.02 3.78 -24.26
N GLU A 142 -14.05 3.06 -23.85
CA GLU A 142 -15.03 2.46 -24.76
C GLU A 142 -15.79 3.53 -25.56
N LYS A 143 -16.12 4.67 -24.94
CA LYS A 143 -16.75 5.80 -25.65
C LYS A 143 -15.81 6.58 -26.56
N LEU A 144 -14.54 6.72 -26.19
CA LEU A 144 -13.56 7.52 -26.93
C LEU A 144 -12.93 6.76 -28.09
N ASN A 145 -12.78 5.44 -27.95
CA ASN A 145 -12.36 4.53 -29.00
C ASN A 145 -13.40 3.40 -29.07
N PRO A 146 -14.58 3.64 -29.66
CA PRO A 146 -15.50 2.56 -29.94
C PRO A 146 -14.74 1.51 -30.75
N LYS A 147 -14.80 0.26 -30.30
CA LYS A 147 -14.36 -0.84 -31.16
C LYS A 147 -15.26 -0.76 -32.38
N GLU A 148 -14.69 -0.63 -33.57
CA GLU A 148 -15.43 -0.89 -34.81
C GLU A 148 -16.15 -2.21 -34.58
N GLU A 149 -17.48 -2.18 -34.67
CA GLU A 149 -18.32 -3.36 -34.55
C GLU A 149 -17.71 -4.41 -35.46
N ASP A 150 -17.39 -5.59 -34.91
CA ASP A 150 -17.02 -6.74 -35.72
C ASP A 150 -18.09 -6.84 -36.82
N GLU A 151 -17.69 -6.63 -38.07
CA GLU A 151 -18.58 -6.80 -39.22
C GLU A 151 -19.33 -8.13 -39.02
N PRO A 152 -20.67 -8.13 -39.05
CA PRO A 152 -21.40 -9.38 -38.90
C PRO A 152 -20.92 -10.28 -40.03
N ALA A 153 -20.28 -11.40 -39.66
CA ALA A 153 -19.83 -12.40 -40.60
C ALA A 153 -21.00 -12.71 -41.55
N GLU A 154 -20.88 -12.26 -42.80
CA GLU A 154 -21.85 -12.55 -43.84
C GLU A 154 -22.07 -14.05 -43.84
N THR A 155 -23.32 -14.42 -43.61
CA THR A 155 -23.86 -15.73 -43.88
C THR A 155 -23.58 -16.09 -45.33
N GLU A 156 -22.49 -16.81 -45.58
CA GLU A 156 -22.40 -17.63 -46.79
C GLU A 156 -23.28 -18.86 -46.58
N GLU A 157 -24.57 -18.71 -46.91
CA GLU A 157 -25.34 -19.80 -47.50
C GLU A 157 -24.54 -20.33 -48.68
N ASN A 158 -24.13 -21.59 -48.63
CA ASN A 158 -23.77 -22.34 -49.83
C ASN A 158 -24.61 -23.62 -49.84
N GLU A 159 -25.47 -23.66 -50.85
CA GLU A 159 -26.35 -24.75 -51.29
C GLU A 159 -25.62 -26.07 -51.57
#